data_AF-A0A1W9QSF4-F1
#
_entry.id   AF-A0A1W9QSF4-F1
#
_cell.length_a   1.000
_cell.length_b   1.000
_cell.length_c   1.000
_cell.angle_alpha   90.00
_cell.angle_beta   90.00
_cell.angle_gamma   90.00
#
_symmetry.space_group_name_H-M   'P 1'
#
loop_
_entity.id
_entity.type
_entity.pdbx_description
1 polymer ?
#
loop_
_entity_poly.entity_id
_entity_poly.type
_entity_poly.pdbx_seq_one_letter_code
_entity_poly.pdbx_strand_id
1 'polypeptide(L)'
;MKTIEKKQSRFELRLSTEDKILFEKASSISGHKTLASYITSTVRERTKKILKEQERILASEKDKEIFFNAVLSDNEPGEKLKKASKKYLKSQSV
;
A
#
# COMPACT_ATOMS: atom_id res chain seq x y z
N MET A 1 2.60 -0.95 16.93
CA MET A 1 1.91 -0.11 15.93
C MET A 1 1.48 1.17 16.62
N LYS A 2 1.91 2.36 16.14
CA LYS A 2 1.37 3.62 16.66
C LYS A 2 -0.12 3.64 16.33
N THR A 3 -0.97 3.59 17.35
CA THR A 3 -2.41 3.82 17.21
C THR A 3 -2.56 5.24 16.70
N ILE A 4 -2.92 5.39 15.41
CA ILE A 4 -3.30 6.68 14.87
C ILE A 4 -4.61 7.02 15.55
N GLU A 5 -4.57 7.90 16.55
CA GLU A 5 -5.78 8.44 17.15
C GLU A 5 -6.69 8.96 16.03
N LYS A 6 -7.97 8.63 16.11
CA LYS A 6 -9.00 8.98 15.11
C LYS A 6 -9.38 10.46 15.23
N LYS A 7 -8.37 11.34 15.23
CA LYS A 7 -8.54 12.79 15.26
C LYS A 7 -9.03 13.24 13.88
N GLN A 8 -10.16 13.95 13.88
CA GLN A 8 -10.66 14.58 12.66
C GLN A 8 -9.76 15.76 12.31
N SER A 9 -9.29 15.79 11.06
CA SER A 9 -8.58 16.94 10.49
C SER A 9 -9.39 17.51 9.33
N ARG A 10 -9.26 18.81 9.10
CA ARG A 10 -9.90 19.51 7.99
C ARG A 10 -9.00 19.46 6.76
N PHE A 11 -9.59 19.15 5.62
CA PHE A 11 -8.96 19.24 4.31
C PHE A 11 -9.67 20.33 3.51
N GLU A 12 -8.93 21.34 3.06
CA GLU A 12 -9.45 22.42 2.21
C GLU A 12 -8.96 22.22 0.78
N LEU A 13 -9.90 22.31 -0.17
CA LEU A 13 -9.63 22.14 -1.59
C LEU A 13 -10.28 23.29 -2.36
N ARG A 14 -9.50 23.94 -3.23
CA ARG A 14 -10.03 24.89 -4.22
C ARG A 14 -10.25 24.13 -5.52
N LEU A 15 -11.45 24.26 -6.08
CA LEU A 15 -11.84 23.66 -7.34
C LEU A 15 -12.03 24.74 -8.39
N SER A 16 -11.72 24.41 -9.65
CA SER A 16 -12.23 25.19 -10.76
C SER A 16 -13.76 25.10 -10.79
N THR A 17 -14.43 26.07 -11.41
CA THR A 17 -15.88 26.01 -11.60
C THR A 17 -16.29 24.77 -12.39
N GLU A 18 -15.50 24.39 -13.39
CA GLU A 18 -15.73 23.20 -14.22
C GLU A 18 -15.66 21.92 -13.39
N ASP A 19 -14.59 21.73 -12.61
CA ASP A 19 -14.43 20.56 -11.74
C ASP A 19 -15.55 20.47 -10.71
N LYS A 20 -15.94 21.61 -10.12
CA LYS A 20 -17.03 21.64 -9.14
C LYS A 20 -18.33 21.13 -9.75
N ILE A 21 -18.72 21.63 -10.92
CA ILE A 21 -19.94 21.19 -11.63
C ILE A 21 -19.85 19.69 -11.97
N LEU A 22 -18.71 19.26 -12.51
CA LEU A 22 -18.48 17.86 -12.89
C LEU A 22 -18.61 16.93 -11.68
N PHE A 23 -17.98 17.28 -10.57
CA PHE A 23 -17.97 16.44 -9.37
C PHE A 23 -19.31 16.47 -8.63
N GLU A 24 -20.04 17.59 -8.64
CA GLU A 24 -21.40 17.65 -8.10
C GLU A 24 -22.35 16.75 -8.88
N LYS A 25 -22.27 16.76 -10.21
CA LYS A 25 -23.02 15.84 -11.07
C LYS A 25 -22.69 14.38 -10.74
N ALA A 26 -21.40 14.05 -10.64
CA ALA A 26 -20.96 12.70 -10.30
C ALA A 26 -21.42 12.29 -8.89
N SER A 27 -21.35 13.19 -7.90
CA SER A 27 -21.84 12.99 -6.54
C SER A 27 -23.33 12.65 -6.51
N SER A 28 -24.14 13.36 -7.31
CA SER A 28 -25.58 13.12 -7.41
C SER A 28 -25.88 11.73 -7.98
N ILE A 29 -25.24 11.37 -9.11
CA ILE A 29 -25.42 10.07 -9.77
C ILE A 29 -24.99 8.91 -8.87
N SER A 30 -23.89 9.09 -8.14
CA SER A 30 -23.34 8.06 -7.24
C SER A 30 -24.05 7.97 -5.87
N GLY A 31 -25.08 8.78 -5.64
CA GLY A 31 -25.89 8.73 -4.42
C GLY A 31 -25.23 9.32 -3.17
N HIS A 32 -24.20 10.15 -3.35
CA HIS A 32 -23.51 10.81 -2.25
C HIS A 32 -24.28 12.06 -1.79
N LYS A 33 -24.49 12.16 -0.46
CA LYS A 33 -25.21 13.29 0.17
C LYS A 33 -24.50 14.64 0.00
N THR A 34 -23.18 14.64 -0.10
CA THR A 34 -22.37 15.86 -0.24
C THR A 34 -21.19 15.64 -1.18
N LEU A 35 -20.76 16.71 -1.88
CA LEU A 35 -19.56 16.72 -2.72
C LEU A 35 -18.32 16.25 -1.95
N ALA A 36 -18.15 16.70 -0.71
CA ALA A 36 -17.04 16.28 0.14
C ALA A 36 -17.06 14.76 0.43
N SER A 37 -18.25 14.17 0.65
CA SER A 37 -18.38 12.74 0.87
C SER A 37 -18.03 11.93 -0.38
N TYR A 38 -18.43 12.44 -1.56
CA TYR A 38 -18.07 11.85 -2.86
C TYR A 38 -16.56 11.87 -3.07
N ILE A 39 -15.93 13.05 -2.98
CA ILE A 39 -14.47 13.21 -3.16
C ILE A 39 -13.71 12.31 -2.18
N THR A 40 -14.10 12.31 -0.91
CA THR A 40 -13.44 11.48 0.11
C THR A 40 -13.52 9.99 -0.21
N SER A 41 -14.68 9.52 -0.67
CA SER A 41 -14.89 8.12 -1.05
C SER A 41 -14.05 7.74 -2.27
N THR A 42 -14.11 8.56 -3.32
CA THR A 42 -13.39 8.36 -4.58
C THR A 42 -11.87 8.36 -4.36
N VAL A 43 -11.35 9.34 -3.62
CA VAL A 43 -9.92 9.41 -3.29
C VAL A 43 -9.51 8.19 -2.47
N ARG A 44 -10.27 7.82 -1.44
CA ARG A 44 -9.98 6.64 -0.62
C ARG A 44 -9.93 5.35 -1.45
N GLU A 45 -10.87 5.17 -2.37
CA GLU A 45 -10.87 4.00 -3.26
C GLU A 45 -9.63 3.99 -4.14
N ARG A 46 -9.29 5.11 -4.78
CA ARG A 46 -8.11 5.20 -5.64
C ARG A 46 -6.82 4.98 -4.85
N THR A 47 -6.71 5.56 -3.65
CA THR A 47 -5.57 5.33 -2.75
C THR A 47 -5.40 3.86 -2.42
N LYS A 48 -6.49 3.14 -2.08
CA LYS A 48 -6.41 1.69 -1.83
C LYS A 48 -5.90 0.91 -3.03
N LYS A 49 -6.31 1.27 -4.25
CA LYS A 49 -5.82 0.63 -5.49
C LYS A 49 -4.33 0.88 -5.68
N ILE A 50 -3.88 2.13 -5.53
CA ILE A 50 -2.45 2.49 -5.66
C ILE A 50 -1.60 1.74 -4.63
N LEU A 51 -2.00 1.75 -3.35
CA LEU A 51 -1.26 1.04 -2.31
C LEU A 51 -1.21 -0.47 -2.59
N LYS A 52 -2.34 -1.07 -2.99
CA LYS A 52 -2.38 -2.48 -3.37
C LYS A 52 -1.49 -2.79 -4.57
N GLU A 53 -1.40 -1.89 -5.55
CA GLU A 53 -0.52 -2.05 -6.71
C GLU A 53 0.96 -1.97 -6.32
N GLN A 54 1.33 -1.03 -5.44
CA GLN A 54 2.71 -0.79 -5.02
C GLN A 54 3.22 -1.78 -3.97
N GLU A 55 2.39 -2.19 -3.01
CA GLU A 55 2.74 -3.12 -1.92
C GLU A 55 2.70 -4.59 -2.37
N ARG A 56 2.39 -4.86 -3.63
CA ARG A 56 2.32 -6.22 -4.15
C ARG A 56 3.74 -6.77 -4.36
N ILE A 57 4.22 -7.51 -3.36
CA ILE A 57 5.54 -8.17 -3.32
C ILE A 57 5.75 -9.12 -4.53
N LEU A 58 4.67 -9.70 -5.06
CA LEU A 58 4.69 -10.59 -6.23
C LEU A 58 3.77 -10.03 -7.31
N ALA A 59 4.18 -8.90 -7.88
CA ALA A 59 3.40 -8.19 -8.89
C ALA A 59 3.27 -9.03 -10.18
N SER A 60 4.36 -9.62 -10.66
CA SER A 60 4.38 -10.44 -11.88
C SER A 60 4.31 -11.94 -11.61
N GLU A 61 3.85 -12.71 -12.61
CA GLU A 61 3.92 -14.18 -12.55
C GLU A 61 5.35 -14.69 -12.42
N LYS A 62 6.31 -14.00 -13.04
CA LYS A 62 7.74 -14.32 -12.94
C LYS A 62 8.25 -14.18 -11.50
N ASP A 63 7.83 -13.13 -10.78
CA ASP A 63 8.23 -12.94 -9.38
C ASP A 63 7.63 -14.03 -8.49
N LYS A 64 6.37 -14.42 -8.75
CA LYS A 64 5.73 -15.54 -8.05
C LYS A 64 6.50 -16.84 -8.28
N GLU A 65 6.83 -17.15 -9.53
CA GLU A 65 7.57 -18.37 -9.87
C GLU A 65 8.94 -18.39 -9.18
N ILE A 66 9.72 -17.30 -9.24
CA ILE A 66 11.02 -17.20 -8.55
C ILE A 66 10.85 -17.37 -7.03
N PHE A 67 9.86 -16.71 -6.43
CA PHE A 67 9.61 -16.78 -5.00
C PHE A 67 9.19 -18.19 -4.56
N PHE A 68 8.21 -18.81 -5.24
CA PHE A 68 7.75 -20.14 -4.91
C PHE A 68 8.85 -21.19 -5.15
N ASN A 69 9.59 -21.09 -6.25
CA ASN A 69 10.75 -21.94 -6.48
C ASN A 69 11.72 -21.81 -5.32
N ALA A 70 12.12 -20.58 -4.94
CA ALA A 70 13.07 -20.36 -3.84
C ALA A 70 12.59 -20.85 -2.46
N VAL A 71 11.28 -20.77 -2.17
CA VAL A 71 10.70 -21.21 -0.89
C VAL A 71 10.49 -22.72 -0.83
N LEU A 72 10.09 -23.35 -1.94
CA LEU A 72 9.78 -24.78 -2.00
C LEU A 72 11.00 -25.64 -2.32
N SER A 73 12.05 -25.05 -2.90
CA SER A 73 13.33 -25.72 -3.11
C SER A 73 14.12 -25.83 -1.81
N ASP A 74 14.75 -26.98 -1.60
CA ASP A 74 15.66 -27.23 -0.47
C ASP A 74 17.05 -26.62 -0.75
N ASN A 75 17.09 -25.30 -0.92
CA ASN A 75 18.31 -24.58 -1.26
C ASN A 75 19.18 -24.36 -0.02
N GLU A 76 20.39 -24.90 -0.03
CA GLU A 76 21.37 -24.58 1.01
C GLU A 76 21.77 -23.09 1.00
N PRO A 77 21.95 -22.47 2.18
CA PRO A 77 22.43 -21.10 2.25
C PRO A 77 23.86 -20.99 1.70
N GLY A 78 24.08 -19.99 0.83
CA GLY A 78 25.42 -19.73 0.29
C GLY A 78 26.46 -19.35 1.35
N GLU A 79 27.74 -19.48 1.01
CA GLU A 79 28.86 -19.24 1.93
C GLU A 79 28.84 -17.86 2.61
N LYS A 80 28.36 -16.82 1.93
CA LYS A 80 28.20 -15.47 2.51
C LYS A 80 27.16 -15.45 3.64
N LEU A 81 26.03 -16.12 3.47
CA LEU A 81 24.97 -16.23 4.48
C LEU A 81 25.45 -17.07 5.67
N LYS A 82 26.11 -18.20 5.41
CA LYS A 82 26.73 -19.06 6.44
C LYS A 82 27.73 -18.26 7.29
N LYS A 83 28.60 -17.44 6.67
CA LYS A 83 29.55 -16.56 7.37
C LYS A 83 28.86 -15.45 8.19
N ALA A 84 27.84 -14.80 7.63
CA ALA A 84 27.09 -13.75 8.33
C ALA A 84 26.36 -14.29 9.57
N SER A 85 25.71 -15.46 9.45
CA SER A 85 25.07 -16.16 10.57
C SER A 85 26.07 -16.48 11.69
N LYS A 86 27.23 -17.06 11.35
CA LYS A 86 28.30 -17.34 12.33
C LYS A 86 28.80 -16.06 13.03
N LYS A 87 28.90 -14.94 12.32
CA LYS A 87 29.30 -13.64 12.89
C LYS A 87 28.26 -13.12 13.87
N TYR A 88 26.97 -13.18 13.52
CA TYR A 88 25.88 -12.76 14.39
C TYR A 88 25.82 -13.59 15.68
N LEU A 89 25.90 -14.92 15.58
CA LEU A 89 25.90 -15.82 16.74
C LEU A 89 27.04 -15.52 17.71
N LYS A 90 28.26 -15.27 17.19
CA LYS A 90 29.39 -14.84 18.00
C LYS A 90 29.17 -13.50 18.71
N SER A 91 28.47 -12.55 18.07
CA SER A 91 28.17 -11.25 18.70
C SER A 91 27.08 -11.28 19.76
N GLN A 92 26.25 -12.34 19.78
CA GLN A 92 25.22 -12.57 20.81
C GLN A 92 25.73 -13.39 22.00
N SER A 93 26.95 -13.93 21.92
CA SER A 93 27.57 -14.79 22.95
C SER A 93 28.52 -14.01 23.88
N VAL A 94 28.43 -12.69 23.91
CA VAL A 94 29.22 -11.75 24.72
C VAL A 94 28.25 -10.87 25.49
#